data_AF-A0A520IUH3-F1
#
_entry.id   AF-A0A520IUH3-F1
#
_cell.length_a   1.000
_cell.length_b   1.000
_cell.length_c   1.000
_cell.angle_alpha   90.00
_cell.angle_beta   90.00
_cell.angle_gamma   90.00
#
_symmetry.space_group_name_H-M   'P 1'
#
loop_
_entity.id
_entity.type
_entity.pdbx_description
1 polymer ?
#
loop_
_entity_poly.entity_id
_entity_poly.type
_entity_poly.pdbx_seq_one_letter_code
_entity_poly.pdbx_strand_id
1 'polypeptide(L)'
;MNDTTENTGAMQVDVTLVRQLAELLDTTQLTEIEVEDGSRRIRVARKAAQAAPVAHYAPPAPAPVSAPLSIPQAEVGASAPAISASAVKSPMVGTVYLAANPEAKPFSTVGQKVNAG
;
A
#
# COMPACT_ATOMS: atom_id res chain seq x y z
N MET A 1 -51.31 -23.76 -11.85
CA MET A 1 -50.43 -24.55 -10.96
C MET A 1 -49.02 -24.00 -11.05
N ASN A 2 -48.67 -23.02 -10.21
CA ASN A 2 -47.28 -22.74 -9.90
C ASN A 2 -47.19 -22.76 -8.38
N ASP A 3 -46.54 -23.83 -7.92
CA ASP A 3 -46.51 -24.34 -6.57
C ASP A 3 -45.89 -23.32 -5.61
N THR A 4 -46.56 -23.14 -4.49
CA THR A 4 -46.06 -22.44 -3.31
C THR A 4 -45.16 -23.40 -2.55
N THR A 5 -43.91 -23.05 -2.33
CA THR A 5 -43.06 -23.72 -1.33
C THR A 5 -42.36 -22.67 -0.46
N GLU A 6 -43.10 -22.24 0.57
CA GLU A 6 -42.72 -22.27 1.99
C GLU A 6 -41.31 -21.76 2.39
N ASN A 7 -41.36 -20.67 3.15
CA ASN A 7 -40.30 -20.07 3.97
C ASN A 7 -39.83 -21.00 5.12
N THR A 8 -38.52 -21.22 5.28
CA THR A 8 -37.90 -21.64 6.56
C THR A 8 -36.50 -21.03 6.63
N GLY A 9 -36.23 -20.30 7.72
CA GLY A 9 -35.29 -19.19 7.74
C GLY A 9 -33.80 -19.53 7.72
N ALA A 10 -33.04 -18.69 7.01
CA ALA A 10 -31.63 -18.39 7.26
C ALA A 10 -31.22 -17.18 6.40
N MET A 11 -30.87 -16.06 7.04
CA MET A 11 -30.21 -14.88 6.47
C MET A 11 -30.97 -14.16 5.34
N GLN A 12 -31.65 -13.05 5.67
CA GLN A 12 -32.16 -12.09 4.66
C GLN A 12 -30.98 -11.32 4.04
N VAL A 13 -30.16 -11.99 3.22
CA VAL A 13 -29.21 -11.32 2.34
C VAL A 13 -29.93 -11.00 1.05
N ASP A 14 -30.04 -9.71 0.74
CA ASP A 14 -30.58 -9.30 -0.54
C ASP A 14 -29.55 -9.64 -1.64
N VAL A 15 -29.80 -10.74 -2.34
CA VAL A 15 -28.92 -11.26 -3.39
C VAL A 15 -28.80 -10.26 -4.54
N THR A 16 -29.81 -9.42 -4.75
CA THR A 16 -29.81 -8.36 -5.77
C THR A 16 -28.81 -7.27 -5.39
N LEU A 17 -28.84 -6.82 -4.15
CA LEU A 17 -27.91 -5.81 -3.62
C LEU A 17 -26.46 -6.31 -3.68
N VAL A 18 -26.19 -7.56 -3.30
CA VAL A 18 -24.84 -8.15 -3.36
C VAL A 18 -24.31 -8.20 -4.80
N ARG A 19 -25.15 -8.53 -5.79
CA ARG A 19 -24.76 -8.52 -7.21
C ARG A 19 -24.43 -7.11 -7.70
N GLN A 20 -25.24 -6.12 -7.35
CA GLN A 20 -24.98 -4.72 -7.70
C GLN A 20 -23.68 -4.21 -7.08
N LEU A 21 -23.41 -4.55 -5.81
CA LEU A 21 -22.16 -4.20 -5.14
C LEU A 21 -20.95 -4.87 -5.81
N ALA A 22 -21.08 -6.13 -6.25
CA ALA A 22 -20.02 -6.83 -6.96
C ALA A 22 -19.73 -6.21 -8.34
N GLU A 23 -20.76 -5.83 -9.09
CA GLU A 23 -20.63 -5.14 -10.38
C GLU A 23 -19.98 -3.75 -10.22
N LEU A 24 -20.38 -3.02 -9.17
CA LEU A 24 -19.79 -1.72 -8.85
C LEU A 24 -18.34 -1.85 -8.41
N LEU A 25 -18.00 -2.87 -7.60
CA LEU A 25 -16.62 -3.18 -7.22
C LEU A 25 -15.75 -3.47 -8.45
N ASP A 26 -16.29 -4.17 -9.45
CA ASP A 26 -15.56 -4.46 -10.68
C ASP A 26 -15.35 -3.20 -11.55
N THR A 27 -16.40 -2.41 -11.73
CA THR A 27 -16.41 -1.17 -12.53
C THR A 27 -15.52 -0.07 -11.94
N THR A 28 -15.38 -0.03 -10.62
CA THR A 28 -14.59 0.98 -9.90
C THR A 28 -13.17 0.50 -9.57
N GLN A 29 -12.84 -0.75 -9.90
CA GLN A 29 -11.59 -1.42 -9.56
C GLN A 29 -11.24 -1.33 -8.06
N LEU A 30 -12.25 -1.19 -7.19
CA LEU A 30 -12.06 -1.20 -5.75
C LEU A 30 -11.70 -2.62 -5.28
N THR A 31 -11.00 -2.71 -4.15
CA THR A 31 -10.63 -4.00 -3.55
C THR A 31 -11.74 -4.51 -2.63
N GLU A 32 -12.53 -3.61 -2.05
CA GLU A 32 -13.59 -3.92 -1.09
C GLU A 32 -14.65 -2.81 -1.06
N ILE A 33 -15.91 -3.20 -0.83
CA ILE A 33 -17.04 -2.31 -0.56
C ILE A 33 -17.80 -2.84 0.66
N GLU A 34 -18.04 -1.94 1.62
CA GLU A 34 -18.83 -2.23 2.82
C GLU A 34 -19.99 -1.26 2.94
N VAL A 35 -21.19 -1.79 3.22
CA VAL A 35 -22.41 -1.01 3.43
C VAL A 35 -23.04 -1.44 4.74
N GLU A 36 -23.32 -0.46 5.61
CA GLU A 36 -24.04 -0.63 6.86
C GLU A 36 -25.43 0.02 6.76
N ASP A 37 -26.48 -0.76 6.98
CA ASP A 37 -27.87 -0.32 7.06
C ASP A 37 -28.44 -0.70 8.43
N GLY A 38 -28.35 0.24 9.37
CA GLY A 38 -28.79 0.05 10.76
C GLY A 38 -28.08 -1.12 11.45
N SER A 39 -28.75 -2.27 11.52
CA SER A 39 -28.21 -3.50 12.14
C SER A 39 -27.60 -4.48 11.13
N ARG A 40 -27.56 -4.15 9.84
CA ARG A 40 -27.10 -5.02 8.76
C ARG A 40 -25.78 -4.49 8.20
N ARG A 41 -24.79 -5.38 8.06
CA ARG A 41 -23.49 -5.07 7.44
C ARG A 41 -23.22 -6.06 6.31
N ILE A 42 -22.97 -5.52 5.12
CA ILE A 42 -22.64 -6.31 3.93
C ILE A 42 -21.25 -5.88 3.46
N ARG A 43 -20.33 -6.83 3.38
CA ARG A 43 -18.95 -6.63 2.91
C ARG A 43 -18.71 -7.49 1.69
N VAL A 44 -18.33 -6.86 0.58
CA VAL A 44 -17.95 -7.52 -0.68
C VAL A 44 -16.49 -7.22 -0.93
N ALA A 45 -15.63 -8.24 -0.95
CA ALA A 45 -14.20 -8.09 -1.16
C ALA A 45 -13.74 -8.93 -2.34
N ARG A 46 -12.85 -8.36 -3.16
CA ARG A 46 -12.14 -9.14 -4.17
C ARG A 46 -11.13 -10.03 -3.46
N LYS A 47 -11.10 -11.31 -3.80
CA LYS A 47 -10.08 -12.23 -3.32
C LYS A 47 -8.74 -11.81 -3.92
N ALA A 48 -8.05 -10.87 -3.28
CA ALA A 48 -6.63 -10.66 -3.54
C ALA A 48 -5.95 -12.01 -3.27
N ALA A 49 -5.20 -12.51 -4.26
CA ALA A 49 -4.34 -13.65 -4.02
C ALA A 49 -3.54 -13.35 -2.76
N GLN A 50 -3.68 -14.20 -1.73
CA GLN A 50 -2.84 -14.10 -0.55
C GLN A 50 -1.41 -14.08 -1.06
N ALA A 51 -0.74 -12.94 -0.94
CA ALA A 51 0.69 -12.88 -1.17
C ALA A 51 1.29 -13.96 -0.28
N ALA A 52 2.00 -14.91 -0.90
CA ALA A 52 2.64 -16.00 -0.19
C ALA A 52 3.40 -15.42 1.01
N PRO A 53 3.38 -16.08 2.18
CA PRO A 53 4.10 -15.61 3.34
C PRO A 53 5.56 -15.37 2.94
N VAL A 54 5.96 -14.10 3.04
CA VAL A 54 7.34 -13.70 2.80
C VAL A 54 8.16 -14.47 3.83
N ALA A 55 9.03 -15.37 3.37
CA ALA A 55 9.92 -16.11 4.24
C ALA A 55 10.77 -15.10 5.01
N HIS A 56 10.52 -14.98 6.32
CA HIS A 56 11.38 -14.22 7.21
C HIS A 56 12.77 -14.86 7.18
N TYR A 57 13.73 -14.18 6.56
CA TYR A 57 15.14 -14.54 6.67
C TYR A 57 15.53 -14.37 8.14
N ALA A 58 15.82 -15.48 8.81
CA ALA A 58 16.28 -15.47 10.18
C ALA A 58 17.59 -14.64 10.28
N PRO A 59 17.73 -13.76 11.29
CA PRO A 59 18.98 -13.05 11.48
C PRO A 59 20.12 -14.06 11.72
N PRO A 60 21.29 -13.89 11.10
CA PRO A 60 22.43 -14.75 11.35
C PRO A 60 22.82 -14.67 12.83
N ALA A 61 23.13 -15.83 13.41
CA ALA A 61 23.58 -15.96 14.79
C ALA A 61 24.83 -15.09 15.03
N PRO A 62 24.93 -14.41 16.18
CA PRO A 62 26.11 -13.60 16.48
C PRO A 62 27.35 -14.50 16.57
N ALA A 63 28.31 -14.25 15.68
CA ALA A 63 29.63 -14.86 15.73
C ALA A 63 30.39 -14.32 16.97
N PRO A 64 31.25 -15.14 17.60
CA PRO A 64 32.00 -14.74 18.78
C PRO A 64 32.91 -13.55 18.45
N VAL A 65 32.77 -12.50 19.25
CA VAL A 65 33.51 -11.24 19.13
C VAL A 65 34.99 -11.51 19.38
N SER A 66 35.79 -11.43 18.33
CA SER A 66 37.24 -11.34 18.42
C SER A 66 37.64 -9.88 18.65
N ALA A 67 38.66 -9.67 19.48
CA ALA A 67 39.20 -8.39 19.95
C ALA A 67 39.25 -7.26 18.90
N PRO A 68 39.18 -5.98 19.30
CA PRO A 68 39.06 -4.86 18.37
C PRO A 68 40.31 -4.77 17.49
N LEU A 69 40.15 -5.12 16.22
CA LEU A 69 41.06 -4.75 15.16
C LEU A 69 40.52 -3.47 14.53
N SER A 70 41.38 -2.44 14.47
CA SER A 70 41.11 -1.19 13.75
C SER A 70 40.55 -1.48 12.36
N ILE A 71 39.31 -1.07 12.15
CA ILE A 71 38.64 -1.11 10.86
C ILE A 71 39.16 0.09 10.06
N PRO A 72 39.64 -0.07 8.81
CA PRO A 72 39.87 1.07 7.94
C PRO A 72 38.52 1.74 7.72
N GLN A 73 38.41 2.99 8.16
CA GLN A 73 37.29 3.86 7.83
C GLN A 73 37.19 3.87 6.30
N ALA A 74 36.09 3.36 5.75
CA ALA A 74 35.78 3.58 4.35
C ALA A 74 35.60 5.10 4.19
N GLU A 75 36.64 5.75 3.64
CA GLU A 75 36.51 7.08 3.10
C GLU A 75 35.41 7.03 2.04
N VAL A 76 34.22 7.51 2.40
CA VAL A 76 33.28 8.03 1.42
C VAL A 76 33.89 9.33 0.92
N GLY A 77 34.92 9.18 0.09
CA GLY A 77 35.47 10.20 -0.78
C GLY A 77 34.47 10.46 -1.89
N ALA A 78 33.39 11.15 -1.54
CA ALA A 78 32.62 11.94 -2.47
C ALA A 78 32.36 13.24 -1.73
N SER A 79 33.03 14.32 -2.11
CA SER A 79 32.66 15.67 -1.69
C SER A 79 31.15 15.77 -1.80
N ALA A 80 30.46 15.85 -0.66
CA ALA A 80 29.04 16.15 -0.66
C ALA A 80 28.89 17.45 -1.46
N PRO A 81 28.07 17.46 -2.53
CA PRO A 81 27.85 18.68 -3.29
C PRO A 81 27.48 19.78 -2.31
N ALA A 82 28.06 20.97 -2.48
CA ALA A 82 27.76 22.12 -1.63
C ALA A 82 26.23 22.27 -1.55
N ILE A 83 25.67 22.03 -0.36
CA ILE A 83 24.23 22.09 -0.15
C ILE A 83 23.84 23.55 -0.35
N SER A 84 23.11 23.84 -1.41
CA SER A 84 22.62 25.19 -1.68
C SER A 84 21.71 25.65 -0.54
N ALA A 85 21.72 26.95 -0.24
CA ALA A 85 20.86 27.51 0.81
C ALA A 85 19.36 27.27 0.54
N SER A 86 19.00 27.03 -0.72
CA SER A 86 17.62 26.76 -1.18
C SER A 86 17.30 25.26 -1.27
N ALA A 87 18.14 24.37 -0.73
CA ALA A 87 17.88 22.93 -0.75
C ALA A 87 16.71 22.56 0.18
N VAL A 88 15.70 21.88 -0.35
CA VAL A 88 14.58 21.34 0.42
C VAL A 88 15.03 20.03 1.08
N LYS A 89 15.14 20.02 2.41
CA LYS A 89 15.55 18.85 3.19
C LYS A 89 14.36 17.99 3.58
N SER A 90 14.57 16.68 3.75
CA SER A 90 13.53 15.78 4.25
C SER A 90 13.28 16.03 5.75
N PRO A 91 12.03 16.26 6.19
CA PRO A 91 11.70 16.43 7.61
C PRO A 91 11.65 15.11 8.38
N MET A 92 11.59 13.96 7.69
CA MET A 92 11.49 12.63 8.27
C MET A 92 12.38 11.63 7.52
N VAL A 93 12.66 10.48 8.15
CA VAL A 93 13.34 9.35 7.50
C VAL A 93 12.32 8.55 6.70
N GLY A 94 12.63 8.24 5.45
CA GLY A 94 11.75 7.46 4.60
C GLY A 94 12.25 7.38 3.15
N THR A 95 11.34 7.01 2.26
CA THR A 95 11.59 6.90 0.82
C THR A 95 10.98 8.09 0.09
N VAL A 96 11.75 8.70 -0.82
CA VAL A 96 11.27 9.78 -1.69
C VAL A 96 10.63 9.18 -2.94
N TYR A 97 9.45 9.67 -3.30
CA TYR A 97 8.78 9.36 -4.57
C TYR A 97 8.80 10.60 -5.47
N LEU A 98 9.25 10.41 -6.71
CA LEU A 98 9.33 11.49 -7.69
C LEU A 98 8.05 11.66 -8.50
N ALA A 99 7.11 10.71 -8.42
CA ALA A 99 5.82 10.71 -9.12
C ALA A 99 4.71 10.15 -8.20
N ALA A 100 3.46 10.44 -8.53
CA ALA A 100 2.30 10.02 -7.73
C ALA A 100 2.02 8.50 -7.78
N ASN A 101 2.38 7.85 -8.89
CA ASN A 101 2.33 6.41 -9.11
C ASN A 101 3.37 6.02 -10.18
N PRO A 102 3.64 4.72 -10.42
CA PRO A 102 4.71 4.27 -11.31
C PRO A 102 4.58 4.71 -12.78
N GLU A 103 3.36 4.98 -13.23
CA GLU A 103 3.06 5.34 -14.63
C GLU A 103 2.90 6.86 -14.81
N ALA A 104 2.83 7.62 -13.72
CA ALA A 104 2.66 9.06 -13.74
C ALA A 104 3.98 9.79 -14.06
N LYS A 105 3.83 11.02 -14.58
CA LYS A 105 4.96 11.93 -14.78
C LYS A 105 5.55 12.37 -13.43
N PRO A 106 6.86 12.71 -13.41
CA PRO A 106 7.47 13.28 -12.22
C PRO A 106 6.79 14.59 -11.77
N PHE A 107 6.75 14.85 -10.47
CA PHE A 107 6.21 16.08 -9.89
C PHE A 107 6.94 17.34 -10.38
N SER A 108 8.24 17.23 -10.63
CA SER A 108 9.06 18.32 -11.16
C SER A 108 10.21 17.78 -12.01
N THR A 109 10.66 18.54 -13.00
CA THR A 109 11.82 18.25 -13.83
C THR A 109 12.87 19.35 -13.73
N VAL A 110 14.10 19.09 -14.17
CA VAL A 110 15.16 20.10 -14.17
C VAL A 110 14.76 21.27 -15.07
N GLY A 111 14.86 22.49 -14.54
CA GLY A 111 14.47 23.71 -15.26
C GLY A 111 13.00 24.09 -15.16
N GLN A 112 12.14 23.24 -14.56
CA GLN A 112 10.76 23.63 -14.28
C GLN A 112 10.70 24.72 -13.21
N LYS A 113 9.84 25.72 -13.42
CA LYS A 113 9.52 26.70 -12.39
C LYS A 113 8.47 26.10 -11.45
N VAL A 114 8.71 26.21 -10.15
CA VAL A 114 7.80 25.77 -9.09
C VAL A 114 7.41 26.97 -8.22
N ASN A 115 6.17 27.00 -7.77
CA ASN A 115 5.66 28.00 -6.83
C ASN A 115 5.59 27.39 -5.43
N ALA A 116 5.55 28.24 -4.41
CA ALA A 116 5.18 27.78 -3.07
C ALA A 116 3.79 27.15 -3.13
N GLY A 117 3.70 25.92 -2.62
CA GLY A 117 2.46 25.20 -2.43
C GLY A 117 1.78 25.61 -1.12
#